data_AF-A0A2V8JFG3-F1
#
_entry.id   AF-A0A2V8JFG3-F1
#
_cell.length_a   1.000
_cell.length_b   1.000
_cell.length_c   1.000
_cell.angle_alpha   90.00
_cell.angle_beta   90.00
_cell.angle_gamma   90.00
#
_symmetry.space_group_name_H-M   'P 1'
#
loop_
_entity.id
_entity.type
_entity.pdbx_description
1 polymer ?
#
loop_
_entity_poly.entity_id
_entity_poly.type
_entity_poly.pdbx_seq_one_letter_code
_entity_poly.pdbx_strand_id
1 'polypeptide(L)'
;MTESGGLPGFIEMVALAFTFVAVERFADGKFLQSAIALTIAVVLYLVQTKHLKIKQKGRWAVSTTLLMSCVLIGLFWWSVNHHAGFVLLYQGRPLNGQTVPLIVRSASMTGRECRMFIDLNNPTLFVVPCIVGRNDGDVTLQPDAAYLSFNAPIQKFQLNAPGWQPLSSQSSGWTTFGLSFYRGGIDPEHAVALEDFIGTPVPRTPIRAKITLMWGRQETSAEFAILPPAN
;
A
#
# COMPACT_ATOMS: atom_id res chain seq x y z
N MET A 1 -24.26 22.74 -53.71
CA MET A 1 -23.55 21.60 -53.09
C MET A 1 -23.01 22.10 -51.77
N THR A 2 -23.70 21.80 -50.67
CA THR A 2 -23.31 22.20 -49.31
C THR A 2 -22.73 20.97 -48.61
N GLU A 3 -21.42 20.98 -48.39
CA GLU A 3 -20.72 19.96 -47.61
C GLU A 3 -21.17 20.05 -46.15
N SER A 4 -22.09 19.18 -45.74
CA SER A 4 -22.45 18.95 -44.34
C SER A 4 -21.35 18.10 -43.67
N GLY A 5 -20.15 18.65 -43.53
CA GLY A 5 -18.96 17.98 -42.99
C GLY A 5 -18.72 18.11 -41.49
N GLY A 6 -19.66 18.64 -40.69
CA GLY A 6 -19.35 19.12 -39.34
C GLY A 6 -19.44 18.10 -38.19
N LEU A 7 -20.44 17.22 -38.20
CA LEU A 7 -20.79 16.42 -37.00
C LEU A 7 -19.93 15.16 -36.77
N PRO A 8 -19.57 14.36 -37.81
CA PRO A 8 -18.88 13.09 -37.61
C PRO A 8 -17.45 13.27 -37.05
N GLY A 9 -16.73 14.29 -37.53
CA GLY A 9 -15.36 14.56 -37.08
C GLY A 9 -15.28 15.12 -35.66
N PHE A 10 -16.32 15.83 -35.21
CA PHE A 10 -16.37 16.38 -33.85
C PHE A 10 -16.40 15.26 -32.79
N ILE A 11 -17.25 14.25 -32.97
CA ILE A 11 -17.38 13.14 -32.00
C ILE A 11 -16.07 12.33 -31.93
N GLU A 12 -15.39 12.12 -33.07
CA GLU A 12 -14.08 11.45 -33.09
C GLU A 12 -13.03 12.23 -32.30
N MET A 13 -12.95 13.55 -32.50
CA MET A 13 -12.01 14.39 -31.75
C MET A 13 -12.31 14.40 -30.24
N VAL A 14 -13.58 14.38 -29.85
CA VAL A 14 -13.97 14.30 -28.43
C VAL A 14 -13.58 12.94 -27.84
N ALA A 15 -13.85 11.83 -28.53
CA ALA A 15 -13.45 10.50 -28.07
C ALA A 15 -11.91 10.37 -27.94
N LEU A 16 -11.17 10.96 -28.88
CA LEU A 16 -9.71 11.02 -28.84
C LEU A 16 -9.21 11.84 -27.65
N ALA A 17 -9.82 13.00 -27.37
CA ALA A 17 -9.49 13.83 -26.22
C ALA A 17 -9.72 13.09 -24.89
N PHE A 18 -10.84 12.36 -24.75
CA PHE A 18 -11.08 11.54 -23.56
C PHE A 18 -10.07 10.40 -23.41
N THR A 19 -9.56 9.85 -24.52
CA THR A 19 -8.49 8.86 -24.49
C THR A 19 -7.19 9.46 -23.96
N PHE A 20 -6.82 10.67 -24.39
CA PHE A 20 -5.65 11.39 -23.85
C PHE A 20 -5.82 11.72 -22.37
N VAL A 21 -6.99 12.20 -21.95
CA VAL A 21 -7.29 12.44 -20.53
C VAL A 21 -7.18 11.15 -19.72
N ALA A 22 -7.63 10.02 -20.28
CA ALA A 22 -7.50 8.73 -19.61
C ALA A 22 -6.03 8.37 -19.38
N VAL A 23 -5.16 8.59 -20.38
CA VAL A 23 -3.71 8.35 -20.28
C VAL A 23 -3.04 9.30 -19.29
N GLU A 24 -3.38 10.59 -19.30
CA GLU A 24 -2.82 11.58 -18.38
C GLU A 24 -3.21 11.28 -16.92
N ARG A 25 -4.50 11.02 -16.66
CA ARG A 25 -4.98 10.66 -15.32
C ARG A 25 -4.40 9.33 -14.83
N PHE A 26 -4.08 8.43 -15.75
CA PHE A 26 -3.41 7.19 -15.44
C PHE A 26 -1.96 7.43 -14.99
N ALA A 27 -1.21 8.29 -15.69
CA ALA A 27 0.15 8.67 -15.31
C ALA A 27 0.20 9.34 -13.91
N ASP A 28 -0.86 10.06 -13.53
CA ASP A 28 -1.05 10.65 -12.20
C ASP A 28 -1.41 9.63 -11.09
N GLY A 29 -1.57 8.34 -11.41
CA GLY A 29 -2.07 7.33 -10.46
C GLY A 29 -3.57 7.46 -10.12
N LYS A 30 -4.33 8.26 -10.87
CA LYS A 30 -5.77 8.47 -10.67
C LYS A 30 -6.59 7.46 -11.48
N PHE A 31 -6.44 6.19 -11.13
CA PHE A 31 -7.03 5.05 -11.86
C PHE A 31 -8.53 5.17 -12.11
N LEU A 32 -9.32 5.58 -11.11
CA LEU A 32 -10.77 5.75 -11.27
C LEU A 32 -11.12 6.80 -12.34
N GLN A 33 -10.38 7.91 -12.37
CA GLN A 33 -10.59 8.97 -13.35
C GLN A 33 -10.16 8.54 -14.75
N SER A 34 -9.10 7.73 -14.86
CA SER A 34 -8.68 7.11 -16.12
C SER A 34 -9.74 6.15 -16.68
N ALA A 35 -10.28 5.27 -15.83
CA ALA A 35 -11.32 4.33 -16.22
C ALA A 35 -12.61 5.02 -16.68
N ILE A 36 -13.02 6.09 -15.99
CA ILE A 36 -14.18 6.91 -16.38
C ILE A 36 -13.97 7.56 -17.75
N ALA A 37 -12.81 8.19 -17.96
CA ALA A 37 -12.49 8.87 -19.23
C ALA A 37 -12.45 7.88 -20.41
N LEU A 38 -11.86 6.70 -20.22
CA LEU A 38 -11.83 5.63 -21.23
C LEU A 38 -13.23 5.10 -21.55
N THR A 39 -14.07 4.92 -20.53
CA THR A 39 -15.47 4.48 -20.70
C THR A 39 -16.27 5.49 -21.52
N ILE A 40 -16.09 6.79 -21.27
CA ILE A 40 -16.74 7.86 -22.05
C ILE A 40 -16.26 7.82 -23.51
N ALA A 41 -14.96 7.65 -23.75
CA ALA A 41 -14.42 7.52 -25.11
C ALA A 41 -15.03 6.33 -25.87
N VAL A 42 -15.15 5.17 -25.22
CA VAL A 42 -15.78 3.97 -25.78
C VAL A 42 -17.25 4.22 -26.13
N VAL A 43 -18.01 4.84 -25.21
CA VAL A 43 -19.44 5.13 -25.42
C VAL A 43 -19.64 6.09 -26.58
N LEU A 44 -18.85 7.16 -26.66
CA LEU A 44 -18.91 8.13 -27.76
C LEU A 44 -18.59 7.46 -29.11
N TYR A 45 -17.58 6.59 -29.15
CA TYR A 45 -17.25 5.81 -30.34
C TYR A 45 -18.41 4.89 -30.75
N LEU A 46 -19.02 4.18 -29.80
CA LEU A 46 -20.16 3.29 -30.09
C LEU A 46 -21.38 4.06 -30.59
N VAL A 47 -21.72 5.19 -29.98
CA VAL A 47 -22.83 6.07 -30.42
C VAL A 47 -22.59 6.54 -31.87
N GLN A 48 -21.37 6.94 -32.19
CA GLN A 48 -21.00 7.36 -33.53
C GLN A 48 -21.19 6.21 -34.55
N THR A 49 -20.72 5.01 -34.23
CA THR A 49 -20.82 3.86 -35.14
C THR A 49 -22.25 3.37 -35.38
N LYS A 50 -23.16 3.58 -34.41
CA LYS A 50 -24.58 3.18 -34.53
C LYS A 50 -25.40 4.19 -35.34
N HIS A 51 -25.13 5.48 -35.19
CA HIS A 51 -25.96 6.54 -35.79
C HIS A 51 -25.47 7.06 -37.14
N LEU A 52 -24.18 6.94 -37.43
CA LEU A 52 -23.61 7.49 -38.65
C LEU A 52 -23.08 6.34 -39.52
N LYS A 53 -23.74 6.07 -40.66
CA LYS A 53 -23.28 5.16 -41.73
C LYS A 53 -22.00 5.72 -42.40
N ILE A 54 -20.94 5.92 -41.62
CA ILE A 54 -19.67 6.49 -42.09
C ILE A 54 -18.90 5.40 -42.84
N LYS A 55 -18.39 5.75 -44.03
CA LYS A 55 -17.56 4.88 -44.87
C LYS A 55 -16.36 4.37 -44.07
N GLN A 56 -16.10 3.06 -44.18
CA GLN A 56 -15.12 2.27 -43.39
C GLN A 56 -13.67 2.80 -43.29
N LYS A 57 -13.24 3.78 -44.11
CA LYS A 57 -11.82 4.10 -44.29
C LYS A 57 -11.12 4.79 -43.10
N GLY A 58 -11.83 5.28 -42.08
CA GLY A 58 -11.24 5.86 -40.85
C GLY A 58 -11.41 5.04 -39.57
N ARG A 59 -12.30 4.04 -39.57
CA ARG A 59 -12.72 3.32 -38.35
C ARG A 59 -11.60 2.50 -37.71
N TRP A 60 -10.64 2.04 -38.51
CA TRP A 60 -9.56 1.18 -38.04
C TRP A 60 -8.64 1.91 -37.07
N ALA A 61 -8.31 3.18 -37.32
CA ALA A 61 -7.38 3.95 -36.49
C ALA A 61 -7.94 4.26 -35.10
N VAL A 62 -9.22 4.65 -35.00
CA VAL A 62 -9.87 4.92 -33.71
C VAL A 62 -10.06 3.60 -32.93
N SER A 63 -10.50 2.53 -33.59
CA SER A 63 -10.62 1.21 -32.97
C SER A 63 -9.29 0.67 -32.45
N THR A 64 -8.19 0.77 -33.22
CA THR A 64 -6.87 0.31 -32.75
C THR A 64 -6.35 1.17 -31.60
N THR A 65 -6.54 2.49 -31.66
CA THR A 65 -6.11 3.38 -30.56
C THR A 65 -6.84 3.07 -29.26
N LEU A 66 -8.15 2.84 -29.33
CA LEU A 66 -8.98 2.48 -28.17
C LEU A 66 -8.57 1.11 -27.61
N LEU A 67 -8.41 0.10 -28.49
CA LEU A 67 -7.99 -1.25 -28.10
C LEU A 67 -6.61 -1.23 -27.42
N MET A 68 -5.63 -0.55 -28.03
CA MET A 68 -4.29 -0.44 -27.47
C MET A 68 -4.31 0.30 -26.12
N SER A 69 -5.15 1.31 -25.95
CA SER A 69 -5.32 2.02 -24.67
C SER A 69 -5.90 1.10 -23.60
N CYS A 70 -6.92 0.30 -23.92
CA CYS A 70 -7.47 -0.70 -23.01
C CYS A 70 -6.43 -1.77 -22.62
N VAL A 71 -5.65 -2.28 -23.58
CA VAL A 71 -4.60 -3.28 -23.34
C VAL A 71 -3.49 -2.70 -22.46
N LEU A 72 -3.02 -1.47 -22.74
CA LEU A 72 -1.98 -0.82 -21.93
C LEU A 72 -2.46 -0.52 -20.51
N ILE A 73 -3.67 0.01 -20.35
CA ILE A 73 -4.27 0.25 -19.02
C ILE A 73 -4.45 -1.09 -18.29
N GLY A 74 -4.89 -2.14 -18.98
CA GLY A 74 -5.04 -3.47 -18.40
C GLY A 74 -3.71 -4.09 -17.97
N LEU A 75 -2.69 -4.07 -18.83
CA LEU A 75 -1.34 -4.59 -18.53
C LEU A 75 -0.65 -3.79 -17.42
N PHE A 76 -0.85 -2.47 -17.36
CA PHE A 76 -0.25 -1.65 -16.31
C PHE A 76 -1.06 -1.71 -15.01
N TRP A 77 -2.39 -1.80 -15.05
CA TRP A 77 -3.19 -2.12 -13.86
C TRP A 77 -2.81 -3.49 -13.32
N TRP A 78 -2.62 -4.48 -14.20
CA TRP A 78 -2.12 -5.80 -13.86
C TRP A 78 -0.70 -5.72 -13.29
N SER A 79 0.25 -5.01 -13.90
CA SER A 79 1.60 -4.84 -13.34
C SER A 79 1.61 -4.11 -11.98
N VAL A 80 0.77 -3.08 -11.80
CA VAL A 80 0.68 -2.33 -10.54
C VAL A 80 0.00 -3.14 -9.43
N ASN A 81 -1.02 -3.95 -9.76
CA ASN A 81 -1.79 -4.70 -8.77
C ASN A 81 -1.41 -6.19 -8.63
N HIS A 82 -0.69 -6.79 -9.59
CA HIS A 82 -0.08 -8.13 -9.52
C HIS A 82 1.42 -8.09 -9.26
N HIS A 83 1.98 -6.93 -8.93
CA HIS A 83 3.15 -6.88 -8.06
C HIS A 83 2.71 -6.63 -6.62
N ALA A 84 1.77 -7.45 -6.13
CA ALA A 84 2.12 -8.48 -5.15
C ALA A 84 3.27 -8.05 -4.21
N GLY A 85 2.95 -7.05 -3.39
CA GLY A 85 3.86 -6.44 -2.43
C GLY A 85 3.67 -7.08 -1.05
N PHE A 86 4.68 -6.94 -0.20
CA PHE A 86 4.52 -7.28 1.20
C PHE A 86 3.37 -6.48 1.82
N VAL A 87 2.50 -7.17 2.54
CA VAL A 87 1.47 -6.56 3.40
C VAL A 87 1.86 -6.77 4.84
N LEU A 88 1.84 -5.68 5.62
CA LEU A 88 2.06 -5.73 7.06
C LEU A 88 0.73 -5.93 7.76
N LEU A 89 0.65 -7.01 8.53
CA LEU A 89 -0.55 -7.47 9.21
C LEU A 89 -0.39 -7.35 10.72
N TYR A 90 -1.50 -7.05 11.38
CA TYR A 90 -1.67 -7.15 12.82
C TYR A 90 -2.98 -7.88 13.08
N GLN A 91 -2.93 -8.95 13.89
CA GLN A 91 -4.07 -9.86 14.11
C GLN A 91 -4.70 -10.39 12.80
N GLY A 92 -3.87 -10.64 11.78
CA GLY A 92 -4.32 -11.10 10.46
C GLY A 92 -5.01 -10.04 9.59
N ARG A 93 -5.04 -8.77 10.02
CA ARG A 93 -5.65 -7.66 9.26
C ARG A 93 -4.57 -6.66 8.81
N PRO A 94 -4.75 -5.96 7.67
CA PRO A 94 -3.82 -4.92 7.23
C PRO A 94 -3.61 -3.86 8.32
N LEU A 95 -2.36 -3.65 8.73
CA LEU A 95 -1.99 -2.76 9.83
C LEU A 95 -2.13 -1.27 9.47
N ASN A 96 -2.05 -0.94 8.18
CA ASN A 96 -2.04 0.45 7.73
C ASN A 96 -3.36 1.18 8.08
N GLY A 97 -3.25 2.34 8.71
CA GLY A 97 -4.37 3.14 9.20
C GLY A 97 -5.05 2.62 10.45
N GLN A 98 -4.58 1.52 11.06
CA GLN A 98 -5.21 0.98 12.27
C GLN A 98 -4.90 1.82 13.51
N THR A 99 -5.82 1.75 14.47
CA THR A 99 -5.65 2.27 15.82
C THR A 99 -5.65 1.10 16.80
N VAL A 100 -4.59 0.97 17.59
CA VAL A 100 -4.37 -0.16 18.48
C VAL A 100 -4.27 0.34 19.93
N PRO A 101 -5.16 -0.10 20.84
CA PRO A 101 -5.08 0.28 22.24
C PRO A 101 -4.03 -0.54 22.98
N LEU A 102 -3.28 0.12 23.87
CA LEU A 102 -2.49 -0.56 24.89
C LEU A 102 -3.41 -1.10 25.97
N ILE A 103 -3.38 -2.40 26.18
CA ILE A 103 -4.09 -3.05 27.28
C ILE A 103 -3.13 -3.41 28.40
N VAL A 104 -3.60 -3.41 29.64
CA VAL A 104 -2.84 -4.01 30.75
C VAL A 104 -2.93 -5.53 30.58
N ARG A 105 -1.79 -6.21 30.42
CA ARG A 105 -1.76 -7.68 30.31
C ARG A 105 -2.35 -8.26 31.60
N SER A 106 -3.34 -9.16 31.55
CA SER A 106 -3.77 -9.86 32.78
C SER A 106 -2.91 -11.11 32.96
N ALA A 107 -2.75 -11.57 34.22
CA ALA A 107 -1.89 -12.70 34.57
C ALA A 107 -2.29 -14.05 33.93
N SER A 108 -3.39 -14.14 33.18
CA SER A 108 -3.95 -15.39 32.65
C SER A 108 -3.66 -15.66 31.17
N MET A 109 -2.55 -15.18 30.62
CA MET A 109 -2.30 -15.27 29.17
C MET A 109 -1.12 -16.21 28.86
N THR A 110 -1.44 -17.49 28.72
CA THR A 110 -0.59 -18.49 28.08
C THR A 110 -0.61 -18.27 26.57
N GLY A 111 0.52 -17.85 26.01
CA GLY A 111 0.71 -17.64 24.56
C GLY A 111 1.10 -16.21 24.20
N ARG A 112 1.76 -16.05 23.05
CA ARG A 112 1.96 -14.75 22.38
C ARG A 112 0.60 -14.29 21.85
N GLU A 113 -0.20 -13.64 22.69
CA GLU A 113 -1.38 -12.93 22.18
C GLU A 113 -0.90 -11.79 21.28
N CYS A 114 -1.45 -11.70 20.06
CA CYS A 114 -1.16 -10.63 19.11
C CYS A 114 -1.82 -9.31 19.54
N ARG A 115 -1.49 -8.80 20.73
CA ARG A 115 -2.07 -7.59 21.32
C ARG A 115 -0.96 -6.68 21.82
N MET A 116 -1.05 -5.37 21.58
CA MET A 116 -0.11 -4.43 22.22
C MET A 116 -0.50 -4.25 23.70
N PHE A 117 0.45 -4.45 24.61
CA PHE A 117 0.15 -4.46 26.05
C PHE A 117 1.25 -3.80 26.90
N ILE A 118 0.92 -3.48 28.14
CA ILE A 118 1.86 -3.03 29.18
C ILE A 118 2.39 -4.24 29.93
N ASP A 119 3.72 -4.32 30.11
CA ASP A 119 4.34 -5.40 30.89
C ASP A 119 3.96 -5.26 32.37
N LEU A 120 3.30 -6.27 32.94
CA LEU A 120 2.92 -6.26 34.36
C LEU A 120 4.11 -6.25 35.30
N ASN A 121 5.21 -6.91 34.91
CA ASN A 121 6.40 -6.98 35.73
C ASN A 121 7.15 -5.64 35.73
N ASN A 122 6.92 -4.81 34.71
CA ASN A 122 7.53 -3.50 34.53
C ASN A 122 6.51 -2.54 33.90
N PRO A 123 5.62 -1.90 34.69
CA PRO A 123 4.49 -1.11 34.17
C PRO A 123 4.90 0.17 33.42
N THR A 124 6.20 0.44 33.35
CA THR A 124 6.81 1.50 32.56
C THR A 124 7.14 1.06 31.13
N LEU A 125 6.97 -0.23 30.80
CA LEU A 125 7.23 -0.81 29.49
C LEU A 125 5.95 -1.18 28.75
N PHE A 126 5.98 -1.04 27.43
CA PHE A 126 4.95 -1.59 26.55
C PHE A 126 5.57 -2.53 25.52
N VAL A 127 4.77 -3.47 25.02
CA VAL A 127 5.15 -4.47 24.04
C VAL A 127 4.30 -4.28 22.78
N VAL A 128 4.96 -4.31 21.63
CA VAL A 128 4.33 -4.36 20.30
C VAL A 128 4.64 -5.73 19.70
N PRO A 129 3.76 -6.74 19.90
CA PRO A 129 4.02 -8.08 19.42
C PRO A 129 3.36 -8.37 18.07
N CYS A 130 3.81 -9.46 17.45
CA CYS A 130 3.08 -10.14 16.36
C CYS A 130 2.70 -9.24 15.17
N ILE A 131 3.54 -8.28 14.81
CA ILE A 131 3.45 -7.69 13.47
C ILE A 131 3.99 -8.74 12.49
N VAL A 132 3.26 -8.98 11.41
CA VAL A 132 3.59 -10.05 10.46
C VAL A 132 3.73 -9.45 9.08
N GLY A 133 4.83 -9.76 8.38
CA GLY A 133 4.94 -9.52 6.94
C GLY A 133 4.38 -10.71 6.18
N ARG A 134 3.33 -10.50 5.38
CA ARG A 134 2.81 -11.51 4.45
C ARG A 134 3.21 -11.15 3.04
N ASN A 135 3.70 -12.12 2.29
CA ASN A 135 3.98 -11.96 0.89
C ASN A 135 2.70 -12.23 0.07
N ASP A 136 2.02 -11.19 -0.41
CA ASP A 136 0.90 -11.34 -1.35
C ASP A 136 1.39 -11.45 -2.81
N GLY A 137 2.71 -11.63 -2.95
CA GLY A 137 3.54 -11.99 -4.11
C GLY A 137 3.12 -13.24 -4.87
N ASP A 138 3.38 -13.27 -6.17
CA ASP A 138 3.44 -14.53 -6.95
C ASP A 138 4.81 -15.21 -6.84
N VAL A 139 5.82 -14.53 -6.28
CA VAL A 139 7.20 -15.00 -6.15
C VAL A 139 7.67 -14.91 -4.71
N THR A 140 8.53 -15.83 -4.29
CA THR A 140 9.18 -15.79 -2.97
C THR A 140 9.99 -14.49 -2.84
N LEU A 141 9.75 -13.74 -1.78
CA LEU A 141 10.45 -12.49 -1.50
C LEU A 141 11.40 -12.68 -0.31
N GLN A 142 12.58 -12.07 -0.39
CA GLN A 142 13.55 -12.10 0.71
C GLN A 142 13.61 -10.73 1.37
N PRO A 143 13.04 -10.54 2.57
CA PRO A 143 13.18 -9.28 3.30
C PRO A 143 14.64 -9.10 3.74
N ASP A 144 15.16 -7.89 3.57
CA ASP A 144 16.51 -7.52 3.99
C ASP A 144 16.49 -6.91 5.39
N ALA A 145 15.55 -5.99 5.62
CA ALA A 145 15.42 -5.25 6.85
C ALA A 145 13.98 -4.82 7.12
N ALA A 146 13.65 -4.65 8.39
CA ALA A 146 12.46 -3.92 8.84
C ALA A 146 12.88 -2.72 9.69
N TYR A 147 12.10 -1.66 9.65
CA TYR A 147 12.28 -0.46 10.46
C TYR A 147 10.99 -0.17 11.20
N LEU A 148 11.09 0.09 12.50
CA LEU A 148 9.98 0.51 13.34
C LEU A 148 10.30 1.91 13.87
N SER A 149 9.47 2.87 13.48
CA SER A 149 9.62 4.28 13.81
C SER A 149 8.46 4.75 14.68
N PHE A 150 8.73 5.59 15.68
CA PHE A 150 7.73 6.25 16.51
C PHE A 150 7.85 7.76 16.42
N ASN A 151 6.74 8.48 16.34
CA ASN A 151 6.71 9.95 16.38
C ASN A 151 6.84 10.52 17.81
N ALA A 152 7.45 9.76 18.70
CA ALA A 152 7.60 10.04 20.11
C ALA A 152 9.00 9.58 20.59
N PRO A 153 9.52 10.15 21.69
CA PRO A 153 10.82 9.75 22.25
C PRO A 153 10.69 8.40 22.95
N ILE A 154 10.79 7.31 22.18
CA ILE A 154 10.74 5.93 22.67
C ILE A 154 12.16 5.35 22.74
N GLN A 155 12.47 4.64 23.81
CA GLN A 155 13.70 3.87 23.96
C GLN A 155 13.36 2.37 23.95
N LYS A 156 14.25 1.55 23.39
CA LYS A 156 14.18 0.10 23.57
C LYS A 156 14.59 -0.23 25.01
N PHE A 157 13.83 -1.08 25.70
CA PHE A 157 14.12 -1.45 27.09
C PHE A 157 15.54 -2.04 27.29
N GLN A 158 16.04 -2.77 26.30
CA GLN A 158 17.38 -3.36 26.32
C GLN A 158 18.14 -3.05 25.03
N LEU A 159 19.08 -2.12 25.11
CA LEU A 159 19.88 -1.67 23.96
C LEU A 159 20.72 -2.79 23.34
N ASN A 160 21.24 -3.72 24.15
CA ASN A 160 22.16 -4.78 23.69
C ASN A 160 21.47 -6.13 23.40
N ALA A 161 20.16 -6.21 23.56
CA ALA A 161 19.43 -7.43 23.20
C ALA A 161 19.41 -7.60 21.68
N PRO A 162 19.40 -8.85 21.17
CA PRO A 162 19.17 -9.11 19.75
C PRO A 162 17.84 -8.51 19.26
N GLY A 163 17.66 -8.50 17.95
CA GLY A 163 16.48 -7.94 17.30
C GLY A 163 16.61 -6.46 16.98
N TRP A 164 15.55 -5.70 17.28
CA TRP A 164 15.45 -4.26 16.98
C TRP A 164 16.63 -3.45 17.55
N GLN A 165 17.41 -2.78 16.71
CA GLN A 165 18.53 -1.93 17.11
C GLN A 165 18.22 -0.46 16.89
N PRO A 166 18.53 0.44 17.83
CA PRO A 166 18.36 1.87 17.59
C PRO A 166 19.25 2.34 16.44
N LEU A 167 18.70 3.16 15.54
CA LEU A 167 19.46 3.74 14.45
C LEU A 167 19.95 5.14 14.81
N SER A 168 21.23 5.40 14.51
CA SER A 168 21.90 6.68 14.79
C SER A 168 21.35 7.84 13.98
N SER A 169 20.71 7.58 12.84
CA SER A 169 20.04 8.59 12.02
C SER A 169 18.57 8.71 12.42
N GLN A 170 18.26 9.62 13.35
CA GLN A 170 16.89 10.07 13.55
C GLN A 170 16.45 10.91 12.34
N SER A 171 15.83 10.27 11.35
CA SER A 171 15.18 11.01 10.26
C SER A 171 13.97 11.76 10.82
N SER A 172 13.90 13.07 10.59
CA SER A 172 12.65 13.84 10.65
C SER A 172 11.85 13.78 11.97
N GLY A 173 12.50 13.70 13.13
CA GLY A 173 11.82 13.70 14.43
C GLY A 173 11.14 12.39 14.82
N TRP A 174 11.45 11.28 14.13
CA TRP A 174 11.01 9.95 14.51
C TRP A 174 12.14 9.18 15.20
N THR A 175 11.79 8.44 16.26
CA THR A 175 12.69 7.48 16.89
C THR A 175 12.59 6.14 16.17
N THR A 176 13.67 5.72 15.52
CA THR A 176 13.65 4.55 14.61
C THR A 176 14.56 3.42 15.09
N PHE A 177 14.06 2.20 14.96
CA PHE A 177 14.75 0.96 15.26
C PHE A 177 14.79 0.07 14.01
N GLY A 178 15.93 -0.56 13.73
CA GLY A 178 16.11 -1.48 12.61
C GLY A 178 16.18 -2.93 13.06
N LEU A 179 15.57 -3.83 12.31
CA LEU A 179 15.65 -5.28 12.46
C LEU A 179 16.22 -5.86 11.16
N SER A 180 17.30 -6.64 11.25
CA SER A 180 17.88 -7.33 10.11
C SER A 180 17.38 -8.76 10.04
N PHE A 181 17.01 -9.24 8.86
CA PHE A 181 16.60 -10.63 8.69
C PHE A 181 17.81 -11.51 8.36
N TYR A 182 17.97 -12.58 9.13
CA TYR A 182 18.84 -13.68 8.71
C TYR A 182 18.16 -14.37 7.52
N ARG A 183 18.91 -14.59 6.44
CA ARG A 183 18.42 -15.09 5.14
C ARG A 183 17.29 -16.11 5.26
N GLY A 184 16.19 -15.86 4.56
CA GLY A 184 15.05 -16.74 4.42
C GLY A 184 14.02 -16.08 3.49
N GLY A 185 13.52 -16.81 2.51
CA GLY A 185 12.45 -16.34 1.65
C GLY A 185 11.10 -16.41 2.37
N ILE A 186 10.20 -15.53 2.00
CA ILE A 186 8.79 -15.55 2.37
C ILE A 186 8.04 -15.99 1.14
N ASP A 187 7.53 -17.21 1.15
CA ASP A 187 6.75 -17.75 0.05
C ASP A 187 5.42 -17.01 -0.12
N PRO A 188 4.83 -17.00 -1.33
CA PRO A 188 3.48 -16.50 -1.57
C PRO A 188 2.48 -16.97 -0.51
N GLU A 189 1.63 -16.05 -0.05
CA GLU A 189 0.59 -16.23 0.97
C GLU A 189 1.08 -16.63 2.37
N HIS A 190 2.40 -16.80 2.57
CA HIS A 190 2.99 -17.12 3.86
C HIS A 190 3.31 -15.86 4.65
N ALA A 191 3.10 -15.95 5.97
CA ALA A 191 3.22 -14.84 6.88
C ALA A 191 4.41 -15.07 7.82
N VAL A 192 5.33 -14.12 7.89
CA VAL A 192 6.50 -14.15 8.78
C VAL A 192 6.32 -13.15 9.91
N ALA A 193 6.35 -13.66 11.14
CA ALA A 193 6.30 -12.84 12.32
C ALA A 193 7.61 -12.05 12.48
N LEU A 194 7.47 -10.76 12.70
CA LEU A 194 8.56 -9.89 13.12
C LEU A 194 8.81 -10.07 14.61
N GLU A 195 10.02 -9.74 15.05
CA GLU A 195 10.37 -9.80 16.46
C GLU A 195 9.56 -8.78 17.28
N ASP A 196 9.20 -9.14 18.50
CA ASP A 196 8.45 -8.25 19.39
C ASP A 196 9.31 -7.03 19.75
N PHE A 197 8.72 -5.84 19.74
CA PHE A 197 9.38 -4.63 20.22
C PHE A 197 8.97 -4.33 21.66
N ILE A 198 9.93 -4.04 22.53
CA ILE A 198 9.68 -3.64 23.92
C ILE A 198 10.21 -2.23 24.14
N GLY A 199 9.29 -1.30 24.36
CA GLY A 199 9.55 0.13 24.42
C GLY A 199 9.31 0.74 25.80
N THR A 200 9.96 1.89 26.06
CA THR A 200 9.75 2.76 27.21
C THR A 200 9.85 4.23 26.78
N PRO A 201 9.09 5.16 27.38
CA PRO A 201 8.05 4.95 28.39
C PRO A 201 6.75 4.42 27.78
N VAL A 202 5.83 3.91 28.61
CA VAL A 202 4.42 3.74 28.21
C VAL A 202 3.86 5.10 27.76
N PRO A 203 3.33 5.21 26.53
CA PRO A 203 2.73 6.45 26.03
C PRO A 203 1.58 6.92 26.91
N ARG A 204 1.53 8.23 27.19
CA ARG A 204 0.42 8.89 27.90
C ARG A 204 -0.56 9.59 26.96
N THR A 205 -0.14 9.82 25.72
CA THR A 205 -0.93 10.38 24.64
C THR A 205 -0.88 9.43 23.46
N PRO A 206 -1.85 9.50 22.53
CA PRO A 206 -1.76 8.75 21.29
C PRO A 206 -0.43 9.04 20.56
N ILE A 207 0.25 7.99 20.12
CA ILE A 207 1.45 8.09 19.30
C ILE A 207 1.22 7.41 17.96
N ARG A 208 1.94 7.84 16.94
CA ARG A 208 1.99 7.18 15.63
C ARG A 208 3.24 6.33 15.55
N ALA A 209 3.06 5.13 15.03
CA ALA A 209 4.12 4.21 14.70
C ALA A 209 4.07 3.93 13.19
N LYS A 210 5.24 3.81 12.58
CA LYS A 210 5.40 3.41 11.18
C LYS A 210 6.30 2.21 11.15
N ILE A 211 5.85 1.15 10.50
CA ILE A 211 6.71 0.02 10.18
C ILE A 211 6.98 -0.01 8.69
N THR A 212 8.25 -0.13 8.31
CA THR A 212 8.71 -0.26 6.94
C THR A 212 9.42 -1.59 6.79
N LEU A 213 9.11 -2.36 5.76
CA LEU A 213 9.82 -3.57 5.39
C LEU A 213 10.49 -3.36 4.03
N MET A 214 11.77 -3.71 3.92
CA MET A 214 12.59 -3.54 2.73
C MET A 214 12.98 -4.89 2.13
N TRP A 215 12.96 -4.98 0.80
CA TRP A 215 13.50 -6.09 0.03
C TRP A 215 14.09 -5.59 -1.30
N GLY A 216 15.36 -5.88 -1.54
CA GLY A 216 16.11 -5.33 -2.67
C GLY A 216 16.07 -3.80 -2.71
N ARG A 217 15.40 -3.24 -3.72
CA ARG A 217 15.19 -1.79 -3.90
C ARG A 217 13.74 -1.35 -3.64
N GLN A 218 12.92 -2.25 -3.13
CA GLN A 218 11.50 -2.03 -2.88
C GLN A 218 11.26 -1.92 -1.38
N GLU A 219 10.20 -1.21 -1.02
CA GLU A 219 9.73 -1.08 0.35
C GLU A 219 8.20 -1.11 0.41
N THR A 220 7.69 -1.58 1.54
CA THR A 220 6.29 -1.45 1.94
C THR A 220 6.28 -0.81 3.31
N SER A 221 5.25 -0.03 3.60
CA SER A 221 5.10 0.51 4.94
C SER A 221 3.65 0.54 5.39
N ALA A 222 3.47 0.44 6.70
CA ALA A 222 2.19 0.61 7.37
C ALA A 222 2.35 1.59 8.52
N GLU A 223 1.49 2.60 8.54
CA GLU A 223 1.41 3.56 9.64
C GLU A 223 0.18 3.26 10.49
N PHE A 224 0.31 3.29 11.81
CA PHE A 224 -0.75 2.97 12.75
C PHE A 224 -0.64 3.83 14.01
N ALA A 225 -1.74 4.00 14.73
CA ALA A 225 -1.78 4.73 15.99
C ALA A 225 -1.75 3.74 17.17
N ILE A 226 -0.97 4.05 18.21
CA ILE A 226 -0.99 3.36 19.50
C ILE A 226 -1.69 4.28 20.49
N LEU A 227 -2.81 3.82 21.06
CA LEU A 227 -3.50 4.56 22.10
C LEU A 227 -2.94 4.20 23.48
N PRO A 228 -2.85 5.20 24.39
CA PRO A 228 -2.50 4.93 25.78
C PRO A 228 -3.54 3.99 26.43
N PRO A 229 -3.20 3.36 27.57
CA PRO A 229 -4.18 2.59 28.33
C PRO A 229 -5.40 3.46 28.68
N ALA A 230 -6.60 2.86 28.60
CA ALA A 230 -7.80 3.51 29.13
C ALA A 230 -7.64 3.65 30.65
N ASN A 231 -7.82 4.88 31.15
CA ASN A 231 -7.89 5.16 32.58
C ASN A 231 -9.14 4.54 33.20
#